data_AF-A0A1H1MAK7-F1
#
_entry.id   AF-A0A1H1MAK7-F1
#
_cell.length_a   1.000
_cell.length_b   1.000
_cell.length_c   1.000
_cell.angle_alpha   90.00
_cell.angle_beta   90.00
_cell.angle_gamma   90.00
#
_symmetry.space_group_name_H-M   'P 1'
#
loop_
_entity.id
_entity.type
_entity.pdbx_description
1 polymer ?
#
loop_
_entity_poly.entity_id
_entity_poly.type
_entity_poly.pdbx_seq_one_letter_code
_entity_poly.pdbx_strand_id
1 'polypeptide(L)'
;MLRDIISNDWFTIFLLLGLVCLTLSKYLFAHRFKDFLAVIGNSKYLKIYARDQKFVDGFDALLFFNLIISVSVFAYVSYSTLVNPADFNLNQFFKLLFGIGVLFLIKVLLERLIGSLFEIDELIDAYLFQKTTFKNYSGFLLFPINCVLIYAVSPSKTLIYLVIGLIILVNLVGFITSFKNHQKLLLNNIFYFILYLCALEIGPYLILYKLIKDFNA
;
A
#
# COMPACT_ATOMS: atom_id res chain seq x y z
N MET A 1 -1.09 5.13 42.43
CA MET A 1 -0.65 5.81 41.20
C MET A 1 -1.48 5.25 40.06
N LEU A 2 -2.48 6.00 39.59
CA LEU A 2 -3.08 5.69 38.30
C LEU A 2 -1.98 5.93 37.27
N ARG A 3 -1.59 4.87 36.55
CA ARG A 3 -0.77 5.01 35.35
C ARG A 3 -1.60 5.85 34.39
N ASP A 4 -1.07 6.98 33.93
CA ASP A 4 -1.67 7.70 32.81
C ASP A 4 -1.74 6.71 31.64
N ILE A 5 -2.94 6.20 31.38
CA ILE A 5 -3.21 5.35 30.24
C ILE A 5 -3.16 6.30 29.06
N ILE A 6 -2.01 6.37 28.38
CA ILE A 6 -1.93 6.95 27.04
C ILE A 6 -2.98 6.20 26.21
N SER A 7 -4.11 6.87 25.97
CA SER A 7 -5.27 6.28 25.29
C SER A 7 -4.90 6.04 23.83
N ASN A 8 -4.52 4.80 23.53
CA ASN A 8 -4.37 4.30 22.16
C ASN A 8 -5.71 3.85 21.56
N ASP A 9 -6.84 4.27 22.15
CA ASP A 9 -8.18 3.73 21.84
C ASP A 9 -8.56 3.91 20.37
N TRP A 10 -8.15 5.04 19.77
CA TRP A 10 -8.36 5.29 18.34
C TRP A 10 -7.58 4.33 17.45
N PHE A 11 -6.32 4.04 17.79
CA PHE A 11 -5.54 3.04 17.07
C PHE A 11 -6.18 1.65 17.19
N THR A 12 -6.74 1.30 18.35
CA THR A 12 -7.51 0.05 18.53
C THR A 12 -8.66 -0.03 17.54
N ILE A 13 -9.45 1.04 17.38
CA ILE A 13 -10.59 1.08 16.45
C ILE A 13 -10.12 0.89 15.01
N PHE A 14 -9.07 1.60 14.59
CA PHE A 14 -8.54 1.45 13.23
C PHE A 14 -7.97 0.06 12.96
N LEU A 15 -7.23 -0.52 13.92
CA LEU A 15 -6.74 -1.89 13.79
C LEU A 15 -7.89 -2.91 13.79
N LEU A 16 -8.95 -2.69 14.58
CA LEU A 16 -10.14 -3.55 14.52
C LEU A 16 -10.79 -3.50 13.14
N LEU A 17 -10.93 -2.30 12.54
CA LEU A 17 -11.44 -2.15 11.18
C LEU A 17 -10.56 -2.88 10.15
N GLY A 18 -9.23 -2.76 10.25
CA GLY A 18 -8.29 -3.52 9.41
C GLY A 18 -8.45 -5.03 9.57
N LEU A 19 -8.61 -5.51 10.81
CA LEU A 19 -8.85 -6.93 11.10
C LEU A 19 -10.18 -7.42 10.51
N VAL A 20 -11.24 -6.62 10.59
CA VAL A 20 -12.53 -6.93 9.97
C VAL A 20 -12.38 -7.05 8.47
N CYS A 21 -11.65 -6.13 7.81
CA CYS A 21 -11.38 -6.24 6.37
C CYS A 21 -10.64 -7.54 6.03
N LEU A 22 -9.58 -7.89 6.78
CA LEU A 22 -8.80 -9.11 6.52
C LEU A 22 -9.61 -10.39 6.76
N THR A 23 -10.36 -10.46 7.85
CA THR A 23 -11.19 -11.62 8.19
C THR A 23 -12.35 -11.79 7.22
N LEU A 24 -12.98 -10.68 6.79
CA LEU A 24 -14.04 -10.70 5.80
C LEU A 24 -13.51 -11.15 4.42
N SER A 25 -12.32 -10.68 4.01
CA SER A 25 -11.66 -11.16 2.80
C SER A 25 -11.39 -12.67 2.85
N LYS A 26 -10.91 -13.18 3.98
CA LYS A 26 -10.67 -14.62 4.17
C LYS A 26 -11.97 -15.42 4.18
N TYR A 27 -13.03 -14.89 4.80
CA TYR A 27 -14.32 -15.58 4.91
C TYR A 27 -15.04 -15.67 3.55
N LEU A 28 -15.15 -14.55 2.84
CA LEU A 28 -15.85 -14.49 1.55
C LEU A 28 -15.06 -15.11 0.39
N PHE A 29 -13.72 -15.05 0.44
CA PHE A 29 -12.85 -15.44 -0.69
C PHE A 29 -11.73 -16.39 -0.26
N ALA A 30 -12.03 -17.41 0.54
CA ALA A 30 -11.05 -18.28 1.19
C ALA A 30 -9.99 -18.89 0.24
N HIS A 31 -10.41 -19.42 -0.93
CA HIS A 31 -9.47 -20.00 -1.89
C HIS A 31 -8.51 -18.94 -2.46
N ARG A 32 -9.07 -17.80 -2.90
CA ARG A 32 -8.28 -16.67 -3.43
C ARG A 32 -7.35 -16.09 -2.38
N PHE A 33 -7.78 -16.01 -1.12
CA PHE A 33 -6.95 -15.56 0.00
C PHE A 33 -5.75 -16.48 0.22
N LYS A 34 -5.94 -17.81 0.12
CA LYS A 34 -4.83 -18.78 0.23
C LYS A 34 -3.81 -18.61 -0.89
N ASP A 35 -4.28 -18.43 -2.13
CA ASP A 35 -3.39 -18.16 -3.27
C ASP A 35 -2.68 -16.80 -3.11
N PHE A 36 -3.36 -15.77 -2.58
CA PHE A 36 -2.80 -14.45 -2.28
C PHE A 36 -1.65 -14.51 -1.25
N LEU A 37 -1.79 -15.31 -0.18
CA LEU A 37 -0.72 -15.47 0.81
C LEU A 37 0.59 -15.99 0.20
N ALA A 38 0.49 -16.78 -0.87
CA ALA A 38 1.63 -17.36 -1.57
C ALA A 38 2.22 -16.44 -2.65
N VAL A 39 1.76 -15.21 -2.83
CA VAL A 39 2.12 -14.35 -3.98
C VAL A 39 3.61 -14.04 -4.09
N ILE A 40 4.34 -13.96 -2.96
CA ILE A 40 5.79 -13.70 -2.96
C ILE A 40 6.57 -14.88 -3.55
N GLY A 41 6.14 -16.12 -3.29
CA GLY A 41 6.83 -17.34 -3.74
C GLY A 41 6.21 -17.98 -4.97
N ASN A 42 4.95 -17.65 -5.29
CA ASN A 42 4.19 -18.29 -6.35
C ASN A 42 3.42 -17.27 -7.19
N SER A 43 3.76 -17.19 -8.47
CA SER A 43 3.09 -16.32 -9.45
C SER A 43 1.71 -16.81 -9.90
N LYS A 44 1.24 -17.97 -9.41
CA LYS A 44 -0.07 -18.55 -9.75
C LYS A 44 -1.21 -17.55 -9.52
N TYR A 45 -1.23 -16.87 -8.37
CA TYR A 45 -2.25 -15.86 -8.08
C TYR A 45 -2.27 -14.78 -9.17
N LEU A 46 -1.09 -14.23 -9.50
CA LEU A 46 -0.96 -13.17 -10.50
C LEU A 46 -1.43 -13.62 -11.88
N LYS A 47 -1.13 -14.86 -12.29
CA LYS A 47 -1.48 -15.37 -13.63
C LYS A 47 -2.96 -15.69 -13.80
N ILE A 48 -3.59 -16.25 -12.77
CA ILE A 48 -5.01 -16.65 -12.83
C ILE A 48 -5.88 -15.41 -12.70
N TYR A 49 -5.67 -14.61 -11.66
CA TYR A 49 -6.59 -13.53 -11.31
C TYR A 49 -6.34 -12.21 -12.07
N ALA A 50 -5.21 -12.07 -12.78
CA ALA A 50 -5.03 -10.93 -13.70
C ALA A 50 -5.93 -11.03 -14.94
N ARG A 51 -6.30 -12.25 -15.38
CA ARG A 51 -7.14 -12.45 -16.57
C ARG A 51 -8.63 -12.21 -16.30
N ASP A 52 -9.07 -12.52 -15.09
CA ASP A 52 -10.47 -12.38 -14.68
C ASP A 52 -10.74 -11.06 -13.92
N GLN A 53 -9.80 -10.11 -14.00
CA GLN A 53 -9.85 -8.91 -13.19
C GLN A 53 -10.99 -8.00 -13.64
N LYS A 54 -11.87 -7.64 -12.68
CA LYS A 54 -12.88 -6.60 -12.87
C LYS A 54 -12.34 -5.25 -12.41
N PHE A 55 -12.92 -4.16 -12.94
CA PHE A 55 -12.55 -2.80 -12.58
C PHE A 55 -12.60 -2.57 -11.05
N VAL A 56 -13.64 -3.06 -10.38
CA VAL A 56 -13.78 -3.12 -8.91
C VAL A 56 -14.06 -4.58 -8.52
N ASP A 57 -13.15 -5.15 -7.74
CA ASP A 57 -13.30 -6.47 -7.15
C ASP A 57 -13.44 -6.33 -5.63
N GLY A 58 -14.44 -7.00 -5.04
CA GLY A 58 -14.70 -6.95 -3.61
C GLY A 58 -13.52 -7.45 -2.77
N PHE A 59 -12.77 -8.43 -3.25
CA PHE A 59 -11.58 -8.93 -2.56
C PHE A 59 -10.47 -7.88 -2.51
N ASP A 60 -10.17 -7.27 -3.66
CA ASP A 60 -9.11 -6.27 -3.76
C ASP A 60 -9.50 -4.98 -3.01
N ALA A 61 -10.79 -4.61 -3.03
CA ALA A 61 -11.31 -3.48 -2.27
C ALA A 61 -11.12 -3.65 -0.75
N LEU A 62 -11.48 -4.82 -0.19
CA LEU A 62 -11.29 -5.10 1.23
C LEU A 62 -9.81 -5.06 1.63
N LEU A 63 -8.93 -5.65 0.82
CA LEU A 63 -7.49 -5.60 1.08
C LEU A 63 -6.91 -4.19 0.94
N PHE A 64 -7.44 -3.40 0.01
CA PHE A 64 -7.05 -2.00 -0.19
C PHE A 64 -7.46 -1.12 0.99
N PHE A 65 -8.65 -1.33 1.57
CA PHE A 65 -9.04 -0.67 2.82
C PHE A 65 -8.09 -1.02 3.97
N ASN A 66 -7.75 -2.30 4.14
CA ASN A 66 -6.74 -2.71 5.12
C ASN A 66 -5.37 -2.04 4.87
N LEU A 67 -4.96 -1.92 3.60
CA LEU A 67 -3.73 -1.25 3.22
C LEU A 67 -3.71 0.22 3.67
N ILE A 68 -4.76 0.98 3.32
CA ILE A 68 -4.85 2.41 3.69
C ILE A 68 -4.75 2.57 5.20
N ILE A 69 -5.51 1.78 5.97
CA ILE A 69 -5.49 1.82 7.43
C ILE A 69 -4.09 1.50 7.95
N SER A 70 -3.50 0.39 7.51
CA SER A 70 -2.22 -0.09 8.02
C SER A 70 -1.07 0.86 7.69
N VAL A 71 -1.05 1.44 6.50
CA VAL A 71 -0.04 2.45 6.10
C VAL A 71 -0.24 3.74 6.87
N SER A 72 -1.49 4.18 7.10
CA SER A 72 -1.77 5.41 7.86
C SER A 72 -1.33 5.29 9.32
N VAL A 73 -1.65 4.17 9.96
CA VAL A 73 -1.20 3.86 11.32
C VAL A 73 0.33 3.83 11.37
N PHE A 74 0.96 3.09 10.47
CA PHE A 74 2.43 2.97 10.46
C PHE A 74 3.11 4.32 10.17
N ALA A 75 2.59 5.12 9.25
CA ALA A 75 3.12 6.43 8.91
C ALA A 75 3.02 7.40 10.09
N TYR A 76 1.90 7.39 10.81
CA TYR A 76 1.73 8.20 12.02
C TYR A 76 2.71 7.77 13.11
N VAL A 77 2.80 6.46 13.40
CA VAL A 77 3.76 5.92 14.38
C VAL A 77 5.18 6.33 13.99
N SER A 78 5.58 6.10 12.74
CA SER A 78 6.91 6.45 12.22
C SER A 78 7.24 7.93 12.41
N TYR A 79 6.31 8.82 12.07
CA TYR A 79 6.47 10.26 12.23
C TYR A 79 6.69 10.65 13.70
N SER A 80 5.85 10.11 14.61
CA SER A 80 5.91 10.41 16.04
C SER A 80 7.27 10.04 16.68
N THR A 81 7.92 9.00 16.16
CA THR A 81 9.21 8.51 16.64
C THR A 81 10.45 9.07 15.95
N LEU A 82 10.36 9.40 14.66
CA LEU A 82 11.52 9.84 13.88
C LEU A 82 11.70 11.36 13.92
N VAL A 83 10.59 12.10 13.89
CA VAL A 83 10.60 13.56 13.72
C VAL A 83 10.32 14.24 15.06
N ASN A 84 9.08 14.17 15.53
CA ASN A 84 8.68 14.79 16.79
C ASN A 84 7.61 13.94 17.48
N PRO A 85 7.74 13.66 18.78
CA PRO A 85 6.66 13.07 19.56
C PRO A 85 5.51 14.07 19.58
N ALA A 86 4.47 13.77 18.80
CA ALA A 86 3.25 14.55 18.73
C ALA A 86 2.12 13.79 19.42
N ASP A 87 1.28 14.50 20.15
CA ASP A 87 0.07 13.91 20.73
C ASP A 87 -0.89 13.47 19.62
N PHE A 88 -1.62 12.40 19.88
CA PHE A 88 -2.59 11.89 18.91
C PHE A 88 -3.73 12.88 18.68
N ASN A 89 -3.81 13.38 17.44
CA ASN A 89 -4.91 14.20 16.98
C ASN A 89 -5.70 13.47 15.89
N LEU A 90 -6.93 13.09 16.25
CA LEU A 90 -7.83 12.35 15.36
C LEU A 90 -8.08 13.06 14.02
N ASN A 91 -8.22 14.39 14.01
CA ASN A 91 -8.45 15.14 12.79
C ASN A 91 -7.23 15.09 11.85
N GLN A 92 -6.03 15.18 12.41
CA GLN A 92 -4.79 15.02 11.62
C GLN A 92 -4.66 13.59 11.09
N PHE A 93 -4.99 12.58 11.90
CA PHE A 93 -4.96 11.19 11.47
C PHE A 93 -5.98 10.90 10.35
N PHE A 94 -7.20 11.43 10.44
CA PHE A 94 -8.18 11.30 9.36
C PHE A 94 -7.74 11.97 8.06
N LYS A 95 -7.12 13.16 8.14
CA LYS A 95 -6.52 13.83 6.97
C LYS A 95 -5.41 12.97 6.35
N LEU A 96 -4.55 12.37 7.17
CA LEU A 96 -3.51 11.45 6.70
C LEU A 96 -4.12 10.22 6.01
N LEU A 97 -5.10 9.59 6.65
CA LEU A 97 -5.78 8.40 6.14
C LEU A 97 -6.49 8.68 4.80
N PHE A 98 -7.25 9.77 4.73
CA PHE A 98 -7.93 10.18 3.52
C PHE A 98 -6.94 10.60 2.43
N GLY A 99 -5.89 11.36 2.79
CA GLY A 99 -4.84 11.77 1.88
C GLY A 99 -4.14 10.57 1.23
N ILE A 100 -3.75 9.56 2.02
CA ILE A 100 -3.17 8.32 1.51
C ILE A 100 -4.17 7.60 0.58
N GLY A 101 -5.43 7.44 1.00
CA GLY A 101 -6.44 6.78 0.17
C GLY A 101 -6.64 7.46 -1.18
N VAL A 102 -6.82 8.78 -1.18
CA VAL A 102 -7.02 9.59 -2.39
C VAL A 102 -5.80 9.53 -3.31
N LEU A 103 -4.58 9.66 -2.76
CA LEU A 103 -3.36 9.59 -3.56
C LEU A 103 -3.22 8.24 -4.29
N PHE A 104 -3.51 7.13 -3.61
CA PHE A 104 -3.48 5.82 -4.24
C PHE A 104 -4.58 5.66 -5.30
N LEU A 105 -5.80 6.13 -5.03
CA LEU A 105 -6.91 6.05 -5.98
C LEU A 105 -6.67 6.89 -7.24
N ILE A 106 -6.27 8.16 -7.08
CA ILE A 106 -5.97 9.04 -8.22
C ILE A 106 -4.87 8.43 -9.09
N LYS A 107 -3.82 7.87 -8.47
CA LYS A 107 -2.73 7.23 -9.22
C LYS A 107 -3.24 6.06 -10.06
N VAL A 108 -4.04 5.16 -9.49
CA VAL A 108 -4.61 4.03 -10.23
C VAL A 108 -5.54 4.49 -11.36
N LEU A 109 -6.37 5.52 -11.11
CA LEU A 109 -7.28 6.07 -12.12
C LEU A 109 -6.54 6.71 -13.30
N LEU A 110 -5.48 7.48 -13.03
CA LEU A 110 -4.63 8.08 -14.06
C LEU A 110 -3.93 7.00 -14.90
N GLU A 111 -3.44 5.93 -14.26
CA GLU A 111 -2.81 4.80 -14.97
C GLU A 111 -3.78 4.12 -15.92
N ARG A 112 -5.02 3.89 -15.48
CA ARG A 112 -6.08 3.32 -16.32
C ARG A 112 -6.50 4.25 -17.46
N LEU A 113 -6.60 5.55 -17.20
CA LEU A 113 -6.91 6.53 -18.24
C LEU A 113 -5.86 6.50 -19.36
N ILE A 114 -4.58 6.43 -19.00
CA ILE A 114 -3.49 6.28 -19.96
C ILE A 114 -3.65 4.97 -20.74
N GLY A 115 -3.99 3.86 -20.09
CA GLY A 115 -4.26 2.58 -20.75
C GLY A 115 -5.30 2.68 -21.85
N SER A 116 -6.42 3.33 -21.53
CA SER A 116 -7.52 3.54 -22.47
C SER A 116 -7.16 4.47 -23.63
N LEU A 117 -6.41 5.55 -23.36
CA LEU A 117 -5.98 6.49 -24.40
C LEU A 117 -5.02 5.87 -25.43
N PHE A 118 -4.24 4.86 -25.02
CA PHE A 118 -3.27 4.17 -25.88
C PHE A 118 -3.78 2.81 -26.37
N GLU A 119 -5.05 2.45 -26.11
CA GLU A 119 -5.67 1.17 -26.50
C GLU A 119 -4.87 -0.07 -26.01
N ILE A 120 -4.27 0.03 -24.83
CA ILE A 120 -3.45 -1.03 -24.19
C ILE A 120 -4.02 -1.44 -22.83
N ASP A 121 -5.34 -1.40 -22.69
CA ASP A 121 -6.06 -1.65 -21.44
C ASP A 121 -5.68 -3.00 -20.81
N GLU A 122 -5.62 -4.09 -21.58
CA GLU A 122 -5.30 -5.43 -21.04
C GLU A 122 -3.91 -5.48 -20.37
N LEU A 123 -2.92 -4.83 -20.97
CA LEU A 123 -1.56 -4.78 -20.44
C LEU A 123 -1.49 -3.92 -19.18
N ILE A 124 -2.16 -2.76 -19.19
CA ILE A 124 -2.16 -1.86 -18.06
C ILE A 124 -2.96 -2.44 -16.89
N ASP A 125 -4.13 -3.04 -17.12
CA ASP A 125 -4.91 -3.66 -16.05
C ASP A 125 -4.16 -4.83 -15.41
N ALA A 126 -3.54 -5.72 -16.20
CA ALA A 126 -2.72 -6.80 -15.65
C ALA A 126 -1.53 -6.28 -14.82
N TYR A 127 -0.87 -5.21 -15.28
CA TYR A 127 0.21 -4.55 -14.55
C TYR A 127 -0.29 -3.92 -13.24
N LEU A 128 -1.41 -3.18 -13.30
CA LEU A 128 -2.02 -2.53 -12.14
C LEU A 128 -2.52 -3.53 -11.11
N PHE A 129 -3.07 -4.66 -11.55
CA PHE A 129 -3.44 -5.77 -10.68
C PHE A 129 -2.25 -6.27 -9.88
N GLN A 130 -1.16 -6.58 -10.57
CA GLN A 130 0.04 -7.11 -9.96
C GLN A 130 0.61 -6.12 -8.95
N LYS A 131 0.76 -4.85 -9.36
CA LYS A 131 1.23 -3.75 -8.51
C LYS A 131 0.36 -3.56 -7.27
N THR A 132 -0.96 -3.54 -7.44
CA THR A 132 -1.92 -3.40 -6.34
C THR A 132 -1.87 -4.60 -5.40
N THR A 133 -1.67 -5.81 -5.93
CA THR A 133 -1.53 -7.03 -5.13
C THR A 133 -0.34 -6.96 -4.18
N PHE A 134 0.84 -6.56 -4.65
CA PHE A 134 2.03 -6.43 -3.79
C PHE A 134 1.90 -5.29 -2.76
N LYS A 135 1.22 -4.20 -3.12
CA LYS A 135 0.85 -3.15 -2.16
C LYS A 135 -0.09 -3.68 -1.08
N ASN A 136 -1.17 -4.35 -1.47
CA ASN A 136 -2.12 -4.99 -0.56
C ASN A 136 -1.43 -6.02 0.35
N TYR A 137 -0.46 -6.77 -0.18
CA TYR A 137 0.36 -7.69 0.61
C TYR A 137 1.23 -6.97 1.65
N SER A 138 1.79 -5.81 1.30
CA SER A 138 2.51 -4.96 2.25
C SER A 138 1.57 -4.48 3.38
N GLY A 139 0.33 -4.11 3.05
CA GLY A 139 -0.70 -3.77 4.03
C GLY A 139 -1.06 -4.94 4.95
N PHE A 140 -1.17 -6.15 4.38
CA PHE A 140 -1.38 -7.37 5.16
C PHE A 140 -0.24 -7.64 6.14
N LEU A 141 1.02 -7.46 5.75
CA LEU A 141 2.18 -7.61 6.62
C LEU A 141 2.29 -6.50 7.67
N LEU A 142 1.94 -5.27 7.29
CA LEU A 142 1.97 -4.12 8.20
C LEU A 142 0.95 -4.25 9.33
N PHE A 143 -0.19 -4.91 9.09
CA PHE A 143 -1.22 -5.10 10.11
C PHE A 143 -0.68 -5.70 11.43
N PRO A 144 -0.11 -6.93 11.45
CA PRO A 144 0.43 -7.50 12.68
C PRO A 144 1.62 -6.71 13.23
N ILE A 145 2.44 -6.09 12.36
CA ILE A 145 3.57 -5.25 12.77
C ILE A 145 3.06 -4.04 13.57
N ASN A 146 2.01 -3.37 13.10
CA ASN A 146 1.40 -2.25 13.80
C ASN A 146 0.83 -2.66 15.16
N CYS A 147 0.18 -3.83 15.26
CA CYS A 147 -0.27 -4.36 16.54
C CYS A 147 0.88 -4.52 17.53
N VAL A 148 2.01 -5.07 17.09
CA VAL A 148 3.21 -5.24 17.93
C VAL A 148 3.81 -3.89 18.32
N LEU A 149 3.96 -2.96 17.37
CA LEU A 149 4.55 -1.63 17.62
C LEU A 149 3.71 -0.76 18.55
N ILE A 150 2.38 -0.94 18.59
CA ILE A 150 1.51 -0.12 19.42
C ILE A 150 1.33 -0.72 20.82
N TYR A 151 1.21 -2.05 20.94
CA TYR A 151 0.82 -2.69 22.20
C TYR A 151 1.91 -3.50 22.88
N ALA A 152 2.92 -3.98 22.15
CA ALA A 152 3.90 -4.93 22.69
C ALA A 152 5.30 -4.31 22.85
N VAL A 153 5.74 -3.47 21.91
CA VAL A 153 7.10 -2.95 21.87
C VAL A 153 7.08 -1.45 21.63
N SER A 154 7.80 -0.67 22.45
CA SER A 154 7.97 0.76 22.21
C SER A 154 8.69 0.99 20.87
N PRO A 155 8.12 1.78 19.94
CA PRO A 155 8.73 1.95 18.63
C PRO A 155 10.09 2.65 18.77
N SER A 156 11.12 2.05 18.18
CA SER A 156 12.47 2.60 18.13
C SER A 156 12.84 2.96 16.69
N LYS A 157 13.76 3.92 16.51
CA LYS A 157 14.21 4.35 15.18
C LYS A 157 14.71 3.15 14.34
N THR A 158 15.45 2.24 14.96
CA THR A 158 15.96 1.03 14.31
C THR A 158 14.84 0.09 13.86
N LEU A 159 13.82 -0.13 14.69
CA LEU A 159 12.68 -0.97 14.33
C LEU A 159 11.90 -0.39 13.14
N ILE A 160 11.70 0.92 13.12
CA ILE A 160 10.97 1.58 12.02
C ILE A 160 11.74 1.45 10.71
N TYR A 161 13.05 1.68 10.71
CA TYR A 161 13.85 1.49 9.50
C TYR A 161 13.87 0.04 9.02
N LEU A 162 13.85 -0.93 9.94
CA LEU A 162 13.70 -2.36 9.59
C LEU A 162 12.37 -2.63 8.90
N VAL A 163 11.26 -2.12 9.44
CA VAL A 163 9.92 -2.29 8.85
C VAL A 163 9.83 -1.60 7.49
N ILE A 164 10.37 -0.38 7.36
CA ILE A 164 10.46 0.32 6.07
C ILE A 164 11.26 -0.52 5.06
N GLY A 165 12.42 -1.06 5.45
CA GLY A 165 13.24 -1.93 4.61
C GLY A 165 12.48 -3.18 4.16
N LEU A 166 11.71 -3.80 5.05
CA LEU A 166 10.87 -4.96 4.74
C LEU A 166 9.77 -4.62 3.73
N ILE A 167 9.08 -3.48 3.89
CA ILE A 167 8.05 -3.03 2.93
C ILE A 167 8.67 -2.74 1.57
N ILE A 168 9.82 -2.08 1.53
CA ILE A 168 10.55 -1.80 0.28
C ILE A 168 10.93 -3.12 -0.41
N LEU A 169 11.42 -4.11 0.33
CA LEU A 169 11.78 -5.42 -0.22
C LEU A 169 10.57 -6.11 -0.86
N VAL A 170 9.42 -6.13 -0.19
CA VAL A 170 8.18 -6.73 -0.72
C VAL A 170 7.75 -6.05 -2.03
N ASN A 171 7.80 -4.72 -2.07
CA ASN A 171 7.44 -3.96 -3.27
C ASN A 171 8.47 -4.14 -4.40
N LEU A 172 9.76 -4.25 -4.08
CA LEU A 172 10.82 -4.56 -5.04
C LEU A 172 10.63 -5.95 -5.66
N VAL A 173 10.30 -6.96 -4.87
CA VAL A 173 9.97 -8.31 -5.38
C VAL A 173 8.79 -8.24 -6.33
N GLY A 174 7.77 -7.44 -5.99
CA GLY A 174 6.62 -7.20 -6.86
C GLY A 174 6.99 -6.58 -8.19
N PHE A 175 7.82 -5.54 -8.16
CA PHE A 175 8.33 -4.86 -9.34
C PHE A 175 9.18 -5.78 -10.21
N ILE A 176 10.11 -6.55 -9.63
CA ILE A 176 10.97 -7.50 -10.35
C ILE A 176 10.12 -8.59 -11.02
N THR A 177 9.12 -9.13 -10.32
CA THR A 177 8.21 -10.14 -10.87
C THR A 177 7.42 -9.57 -12.04
N SER A 178 7.02 -8.29 -11.96
CA SER A 178 6.26 -7.62 -13.01
C SER A 178 7.11 -7.38 -14.24
N PHE A 179 8.35 -6.93 -14.02
CA PHE A 179 9.32 -6.72 -15.08
C PHE A 179 9.64 -8.02 -15.82
N LYS A 180 9.83 -9.13 -15.10
CA LYS A 180 10.07 -10.44 -15.72
C LYS A 180 8.91 -10.92 -16.59
N ASN A 181 7.66 -10.70 -16.16
CA ASN A 181 6.48 -11.10 -16.95
C ASN A 181 6.34 -10.32 -18.27
N HIS A 182 6.72 -9.04 -18.29
CA HIS A 182 6.52 -8.15 -19.45
C HIS A 182 7.83 -7.76 -20.15
N GLN A 183 8.93 -8.47 -19.86
CA GLN A 183 10.29 -8.12 -20.28
C GLN A 183 10.44 -7.88 -21.78
N LYS A 184 9.83 -8.72 -22.62
CA LYS A 184 9.94 -8.59 -24.09
C LYS A 184 9.29 -7.30 -24.62
N LEU A 185 8.15 -6.91 -24.05
CA LEU A 185 7.41 -5.70 -24.41
C LEU A 185 8.13 -4.44 -23.90
N LEU A 186 8.65 -4.49 -22.68
CA LEU A 186 9.34 -3.37 -22.03
C LEU A 186 10.72 -3.10 -22.65
N LEU A 187 11.50 -4.14 -22.99
CA LEU A 187 12.81 -3.97 -23.63
C LEU A 187 12.71 -3.42 -25.05
N ASN A 188 11.60 -3.65 -25.75
CA ASN A 188 11.38 -3.06 -27.07
C ASN A 188 11.05 -1.56 -26.99
N ASN A 189 10.57 -1.08 -25.82
CA ASN A 189 10.06 0.28 -25.61
C ASN A 189 10.64 0.94 -24.33
N ILE A 190 11.94 0.80 -24.08
CA ILE A 190 12.60 1.23 -22.83
C ILE A 190 12.39 2.72 -22.54
N PHE A 191 12.41 3.58 -23.56
CA PHE A 191 12.24 5.02 -23.38
C PHE A 191 10.85 5.37 -22.82
N TYR A 192 9.79 4.74 -23.33
CA TYR A 192 8.42 4.92 -22.84
C TYR A 192 8.25 4.40 -21.41
N PHE A 193 8.93 3.30 -21.07
CA PHE A 193 8.93 2.78 -19.70
C PHE A 193 9.59 3.73 -18.70
N ILE A 194 10.72 4.34 -19.06
CA ILE A 194 11.39 5.35 -18.23
C ILE A 194 10.50 6.58 -18.05
N LEU A 195 9.88 7.06 -19.14
CA LEU A 195 8.97 8.21 -19.08
C LEU A 195 7.77 7.94 -18.17
N TYR A 196 7.19 6.74 -18.23
CA TYR A 196 6.13 6.30 -17.33
C TYR A 196 6.56 6.31 -15.85
N LEU A 197 7.73 5.73 -15.54
CA LEU A 197 8.27 5.72 -14.17
C LEU A 197 8.49 7.15 -13.64
N CYS A 198 9.04 8.03 -14.47
CA CYS A 198 9.32 9.41 -14.07
C CYS A 198 8.04 10.23 -13.90
N ALA A 199 7.10 10.14 -14.83
CA ALA A 199 5.91 10.99 -14.84
C ALA A 199 4.87 10.56 -13.80
N LEU A 200 4.62 9.26 -13.70
CA LEU A 200 3.46 8.75 -12.97
C LEU A 200 3.81 8.04 -11.66
N GLU A 201 4.98 7.40 -11.62
CA GLU A 201 5.48 6.80 -10.38
C GLU A 201 6.14 7.85 -9.48
N ILE A 202 7.18 8.53 -9.98
CA ILE A 202 8.03 9.46 -9.21
C ILE A 202 7.42 10.86 -9.13
N GLY A 203 6.84 11.35 -10.23
CA GLY A 203 6.28 12.71 -10.36
C GLY A 203 5.34 13.14 -9.23
N PRO A 204 4.30 12.36 -8.87
CA PRO A 204 3.38 12.72 -7.79
C PRO A 204 4.08 12.88 -6.43
N TYR A 205 5.10 12.06 -6.14
CA TYR A 205 5.85 12.17 -4.90
C TYR A 205 6.73 13.44 -4.86
N LEU A 206 7.29 13.85 -6.00
CA LEU A 206 8.05 15.10 -6.10
C LEU A 206 7.15 16.33 -5.93
N ILE A 207 5.94 16.31 -6.50
CA ILE A 207 4.95 17.39 -6.33
C ILE A 207 4.53 17.48 -4.86
N LEU A 208 4.26 16.34 -4.21
CA LEU A 208 3.97 16.28 -2.77
C LEU A 208 5.10 16.85 -1.93
N TYR A 209 6.35 16.44 -2.19
CA TYR A 209 7.52 16.95 -1.47
C TYR A 209 7.65 18.46 -1.60
N LYS A 210 7.46 18.99 -2.83
CA LYS A 210 7.50 20.43 -3.06
C LYS A 210 6.39 21.16 -2.32
N LEU A 211 5.15 20.68 -2.39
CA LEU A 211 4.03 21.24 -1.64
C LEU A 211 4.29 21.28 -0.14
N ILE A 212 4.80 20.19 0.45
CA ILE A 212 5.12 20.14 1.88
C ILE A 212 6.22 21.14 2.24
N LYS A 213 7.24 21.26 1.39
CA LYS A 213 8.34 22.21 1.61
C LYS A 213 7.86 23.66 1.52
N ASP A 214 7.06 23.99 0.51
CA ASP A 214 6.54 25.34 0.27
C ASP A 214 5.49 25.75 1.32
N PHE A 215 4.79 24.79 1.94
CA PHE A 215 3.92 25.04 3.11
C PHE A 215 4.68 25.26 4.43
N ASN A 216 5.92 24.79 4.54
CA ASN A 216 6.77 24.94 5.73
C ASN A 216 7.75 26.13 5.63
N ALA A 217 7.69 26.92 4.56
CA ALA A 217 8.46 28.15 4.33
C ALA A 217 7.57 29.38 4.52
#